data_AF-A0A5R9E2D6-F1
#
_entry.id   AF-A0A5R9E2D6-F1
#
_cell.length_a   1.000
_cell.length_b   1.000
_cell.length_c   1.000
_cell.angle_alpha   90.00
_cell.angle_beta   90.00
_cell.angle_gamma   90.00
#
_symmetry.space_group_name_H-M   'P 1'
#
loop_
_entity.id
_entity.type
_entity.pdbx_description
1 polymer ?
#
loop_
_entity_poly.entity_id
_entity_poly.type
_entity_poly.pdbx_seq_one_letter_code
_entity_poly.pdbx_strand_id
1 'polypeptide(L)' 'MLFFAATAGRAERTGSGLWSPYVSGDVELREIDCAHGAMTQPGPLREIGRIVAERLNELPQ' A
#
# COMPACT_ATOMS: atom_id res chain seq x y z
N MET A 1 -9.47 3.23 1.37
CA MET A 1 -8.10 3.55 1.85
C MET A 1 -7.09 2.69 1.11
N LEU A 2 -5.91 3.22 0.75
CA LEU A 2 -4.82 2.43 0.17
C LEU A 2 -3.94 1.85 1.29
N PHE A 3 -3.62 0.57 1.21
CA PHE A 3 -2.68 -0.12 2.10
C PHE A 3 -1.54 -0.73 1.27
N PHE A 4 -0.32 -0.24 1.47
CA PHE A 4 0.86 -0.73 0.75
C PHE A 4 1.60 -1.77 1.57
N ALA A 5 1.95 -2.89 0.95
CA ALA A 5 2.56 -4.02 1.64
C ALA A 5 3.78 -4.54 0.89
N ALA A 6 4.92 -4.63 1.58
CA ALA A 6 6.09 -5.34 1.08
C ALA A 6 5.82 -6.85 0.96
N THR A 7 6.36 -7.45 -0.11
CA THR A 7 6.24 -8.89 -0.40
C THR A 7 7.52 -9.67 -0.10
N ALA A 8 8.71 -9.05 -0.17
CA ALA A 8 9.96 -9.76 -0.01
C ALA A 8 10.30 -10.00 1.47
N GLY A 9 10.76 -11.21 1.79
CA GLY A 9 11.19 -11.59 3.14
C GLY A 9 10.04 -11.78 4.14
N ARG A 10 8.80 -11.96 3.65
CA ARG A 10 7.61 -12.08 4.50
C ARG A 10 7.27 -13.55 4.82
N ALA A 11 7.23 -13.91 6.10
CA ALA A 11 6.83 -15.24 6.56
C ALA A 11 5.30 -15.45 6.51
N GLU A 12 4.51 -14.41 6.82
CA GLU A 12 3.05 -14.43 6.73
C GLU A 12 2.48 -13.11 6.18
N ARG A 13 1.45 -13.22 5.35
CA ARG A 13 0.70 -12.09 4.81
C ARG A 13 -0.20 -11.51 5.90
N THR A 14 0.30 -10.64 6.78
CA THR A 14 -0.57 -9.79 7.61
C THR A 14 -1.37 -8.85 6.68
N GLY A 15 -2.60 -9.27 6.37
CA GLY A 15 -3.41 -8.70 5.31
C GLY A 15 -4.02 -7.35 5.68
N SER A 16 -4.38 -6.58 4.64
CA SER A 16 -5.12 -5.32 4.77
C SER A 16 -6.39 -5.45 5.64
N GLY A 17 -7.00 -6.65 5.70
CA GLY A 17 -8.18 -6.93 6.53
C GLY A 17 -8.01 -6.79 8.04
N LEU A 18 -6.77 -6.76 8.56
CA LEU A 18 -6.53 -6.47 9.98
C LEU A 18 -6.88 -5.02 10.35
N TRP A 19 -7.01 -4.14 9.35
CA TRP A 19 -7.36 -2.74 9.54
C TRP A 19 -8.86 -2.49 9.56
N SER A 20 -9.69 -3.44 9.12
CA SER A 20 -11.13 -3.28 9.00
C SER A 20 -11.84 -2.80 10.28
N PRO A 21 -11.45 -3.21 11.51
CA PRO A 21 -12.07 -2.69 12.73
C PRO A 21 -11.75 -1.22 13.04
N TYR A 22 -10.74 -0.64 12.38
CA TYR A 22 -10.16 0.66 12.73
C TYR A 22 -10.41 1.76 11.70
N VAL A 23 -10.93 1.41 10.52
CA VAL A 23 -11.15 2.35 9.42
C VAL A 23 -12.53 2.16 8.80
N SER A 24 -13.08 3.23 8.22
CA SER A 24 -14.31 3.17 7.46
C SER A 24 -14.03 2.95 5.97
N GLY A 25 -14.92 2.18 5.31
CA GLY A 25 -14.83 1.85 3.89
C GLY A 25 -13.79 0.77 3.56
N ASP A 26 -13.61 0.52 2.26
CA ASP A 26 -12.76 -0.57 1.79
C ASP A 26 -11.27 -0.28 1.96
N VAL A 27 -10.51 -1.32 2.34
CA VAL A 27 -9.04 -1.28 2.40
C VAL A 27 -8.47 -2.02 1.19
N GLU A 28 -7.96 -1.25 0.24
CA GLU A 28 -7.36 -1.76 -0.98
C GLU A 28 -5.89 -2.10 -0.74
N LEU A 29 -5.54 -3.38 -0.88
CA LEU A 29 -4.17 -3.86 -0.77
C LEU A 29 -3.39 -3.59 -2.07
N ARG A 30 -2.22 -2.97 -1.95
CA ARG A 30 -1.24 -2.79 -3.02
C ARG A 30 0.08 -3.40 -2.61
N GLU A 31 0.48 -4.44 -3.33
CA GLU A 31 1.72 -5.16 -3.05
C GLU A 31 2.90 -4.48 -3.76
N ILE A 32 4.02 -4.31 -3.06
CA ILE A 32 5.24 -3.71 -3.58
C ILE A 32 6.38 -4.73 -3.45
N ASP A 33 7.04 -5.02 -4.57
CA ASP A 33 8.12 -6.01 -4.64
C ASP A 33 9.43 -5.49 -4.04
N CYS A 34 9.47 -5.47 -2.71
CA CYS A 34 10.64 -5.07 -1.94
C CYS A 34 10.58 -5.65 -0.52
N ALA A 35 11.70 -5.57 0.20
CA ALA A 35 11.71 -5.81 1.64
C ALA A 35 11.04 -4.65 2.37
N HIS A 36 10.42 -4.92 3.53
CA HIS A 36 9.72 -3.89 4.30
C HIS A 36 10.60 -2.67 4.62
N GLY A 37 11.84 -2.89 5.06
CA GLY A 37 12.79 -1.81 5.33
C GLY A 37 13.24 -1.01 4.10
N ALA A 38 12.91 -1.47 2.89
CA ALA A 38 13.22 -0.80 1.64
C ALA A 38 12.02 -0.02 1.05
N MET A 39 10.81 -0.10 1.63
CA MET A 39 9.60 0.53 1.08
C MET A 39 9.70 2.05 0.92
N THR A 40 10.59 2.70 1.69
CA THR A 40 10.84 4.15 1.61
C THR A 40 12.05 4.51 0.75
N GLN A 41 12.66 3.55 0.05
CA GLN A 41 13.75 3.81 -0.89
C GLN A 41 13.20 4.41 -2.20
N PRO A 42 14.06 5.07 -3.02
CA PRO A 42 13.61 5.78 -4.22
C PRO A 42 12.82 4.95 -5.23
N GLY A 43 13.12 3.65 -5.36
CA GLY A 43 12.40 2.74 -6.25
C GLY A 43 10.94 2.52 -5.79
N PRO A 44 10.72 1.88 -4.64
CA PRO A 44 9.38 1.67 -4.08
C PRO A 44 8.55 2.96 -3.93
N LEU A 45 9.16 4.07 -3.49
CA LEU A 45 8.42 5.35 -3.37
C LEU A 45 7.96 5.90 -4.72
N ARG A 46 8.69 5.67 -5.81
CA ARG A 46 8.25 6.08 -7.15
C ARG A 46 6.98 5.34 -7.56
N GLU A 47 6.92 4.04 -7.28
CA GLU A 47 5.75 3.23 -7.57
C GLU A 47 4.55 3.63 -6.70
N ILE A 48 4.76 3.72 -5.37
CA ILE A 48 3.73 4.13 -4.41
C ILE A 48 3.20 5.53 -4.77
N GLY A 49 4.09 6.48 -5.06
CA GLY A 49 3.74 7.85 -5.41
C GLY A 49 2.88 7.94 -6.67
N ARG A 50 3.19 7.16 -7.71
CA ARG A 50 2.35 7.06 -8.92
C ARG A 50 0.93 6.61 -8.58
N ILE A 51 0.80 5.56 -7.77
CA ILE A 51 -0.50 5.01 -7.35
C ILE A 51 -1.31 6.01 -6.53
N VAL A 52 -0.64 6.71 -5.61
CA VAL A 52 -1.28 7.77 -4.81
C VAL A 52 -1.78 8.91 -5.71
N ALA A 53 -0.96 9.36 -6.66
CA ALA A 53 -1.35 10.41 -7.60
C ALA A 53 -2.55 10.00 -8.47
N GLU A 54 -2.56 8.77 -9.00
CA GLU A 54 -3.69 8.19 -9.74
C GLU A 54 -4.97 8.23 -8.90
N ARG A 55 -4.93 7.72 -7.66
CA ARG A 55 -6.09 7.73 -6.76
C ARG A 55 -6.59 9.15 -6.47
N LEU A 56 -5.69 10.10 -6.22
CA LEU A 56 -6.07 11.48 -5.93
C LEU A 56 -6.76 12.15 -7.12
N ASN A 57 -6.36 11.81 -8.35
CA ASN A 57 -6.98 12.33 -9.57
C ASN A 57 -8.37 11.71 -9.85
N GLU A 58 -8.65 10.51 -9.34
CA GLU A 58 -9.97 9.84 -9.45
C GLU A 58 -11.01 10.40 -8.47
N LEU A 59 -10.58 11.12 -7.42
CA LEU A 59 -11.50 11.68 -6.44
C LEU A 59 -12.29 12.85 -7.04
N PRO A 60 -13.62 12.93 -6.75
CA PRO A 60 -14.39 14.12 -7.07
C PRO A 60 -13.73 15.37 -6.45
N GLN A 61 -13.70 16.46 -7.20
CA GLN A 61 -13.26 17.78 -6.72
C GLN A 61 -14.32 18.43 -5.83
#